data_AF-A0A1H6HUU1-F1
#
_entry.id   AF-A0A1H6HUU1-F1
#
_cell.length_a   1.000
_cell.length_b   1.000
_cell.length_c   1.000
_cell.angle_alpha   90.00
_cell.angle_beta   90.00
_cell.angle_gamma   90.00
#
_symmetry.space_group_name_H-M   'P 1'
#
loop_
_entity.id
_entity.type
_entity.pdbx_description
1 polymer ?
#
loop_
_entity_poly.entity_id
_entity_poly.type
_entity_poly.pdbx_seq_one_letter_code
_entity_poly.pdbx_strand_id
1 'polypeptide(L)' 'MKKTIGIILILIGFFLVVIIKIGPSRETSWLFKYGELPPILLGAAVLLPGLILYNKNR' A
#
# COMPACT_ATOMS: atom_id res chain seq x y z
N MET A 1 18.89 3.28 -9.02
CA MET A 1 18.70 2.73 -7.66
C MET A 1 17.53 3.39 -6.93
N LYS A 2 17.56 4.69 -6.58
CA LYS A 2 16.48 5.35 -5.83
C LYS A 2 15.12 5.35 -6.58
N LYS A 3 15.15 5.53 -7.90
CA LYS A 3 13.95 5.42 -8.77
C LYS A 3 13.32 4.03 -8.72
N THR A 4 14.14 2.98 -8.80
CA THR A 4 13.72 1.58 -8.70
C THR A 4 13.08 1.27 -7.35
N ILE A 5 13.66 1.77 -6.26
CA ILE A 5 13.09 1.64 -4.90
C ILE A 5 11.72 2.32 -4.81
N GLY A 6 11.58 3.51 -5.41
CA GLY A 6 10.29 4.21 -5.47
C GLY A 6 9.22 3.40 -6.21
N ILE A 7 9.57 2.80 -7.36
CA ILE A 7 8.66 1.94 -8.13
C ILE A 7 8.24 0.70 -7.33
N ILE A 8 9.19 0.06 -6.63
CA ILE A 8 8.90 -1.12 -5.78
C ILE A 8 7.94 -0.75 -4.64
N LEU A 9 8.18 0.38 -3.97
CA LEU A 9 7.30 0.87 -2.90
C LEU A 9 5.88 1.19 -3.41
N ILE A 10 5.78 1.81 -4.60
CA ILE A 10 4.49 2.08 -5.24
C ILE A 10 3.73 0.78 -5.52
N LEU A 11 4.42 -0.24 -6.08
CA LEU A 11 3.82 -1.55 -6.36
C LEU A 11 3.32 -2.22 -5.07
N ILE A 12 4.15 -2.29 -4.03
CA ILE A 12 3.78 -2.91 -2.75
C ILE A 12 2.58 -2.19 -2.13
N GLY A 13 2.60 -0.86 -2.08
CA GLY A 13 1.49 -0.09 -1.51
C GLY A 13 0.21 -0.21 -2.35
N PHE A 14 0.33 -0.29 -3.68
CA PHE A 14 -0.82 -0.54 -4.56
C PHE A 14 -1.47 -1.89 -4.29
N PHE A 15 -0.68 -2.98 -4.20
CA PHE A 15 -1.21 -4.30 -3.87
C PHE A 15 -1.86 -4.35 -2.50
N LEU A 16 -1.27 -3.68 -1.50
CA LEU A 16 -1.88 -3.53 -0.17
C LEU A 16 -3.26 -2.89 -0.27
N VAL A 17 -3.38 -1.73 -0.94
CA VAL A 17 -4.67 -1.04 -1.09
C VAL A 17 -5.69 -1.91 -1.83
N VAL A 18 -5.28 -2.64 -2.86
CA VAL A 18 -6.16 -3.56 -3.61
C VAL A 18 -6.67 -4.69 -2.72
N ILE A 19 -5.80 -5.34 -1.94
CA ILE A 19 -6.18 -6.43 -1.02
C ILE A 19 -7.17 -5.90 0.03
N ILE A 20 -6.92 -4.72 0.58
CA ILE A 20 -7.80 -4.08 1.57
C ILE A 20 -9.17 -3.74 0.95
N LYS A 21 -9.18 -3.25 -0.29
CA LYS A 21 -10.40 -2.86 -1.03
C LYS A 21 -11.23 -4.05 -1.48
N ILE A 22 -10.62 -5.19 -1.80
CA ILE A 22 -11.31 -6.45 -2.12
C ILE A 22 -11.89 -7.08 -0.85
N GLY A 23 -11.22 -6.85 0.27
CA GLY A 23 -11.63 -7.38 1.56
C GLY A 23 -10.82 -8.61 1.95
N PRO A 24 -10.60 -8.81 3.26
CA PRO A 24 -9.88 -9.97 3.75
C PRO A 24 -10.69 -11.24 3.52
N SER A 25 -9.99 -12.35 3.27
CA SER A 25 -10.57 -13.68 3.27
C SER A 25 -11.13 -14.02 4.66
N ARG A 26 -12.03 -15.00 4.76
CA ARG A 26 -12.56 -15.49 6.06
C ARG A 26 -11.46 -15.82 7.09
N GLU A 27 -10.30 -16.26 6.63
CA GLU A 27 -9.18 -16.61 7.51
C GLU A 27 -8.35 -15.40 7.97
N THR A 28 -8.44 -14.28 7.26
CA THR A 28 -7.68 -13.04 7.55
C THR A 28 -8.59 -11.92 8.05
N SER A 29 -9.89 -12.17 8.20
CA SER A 29 -10.87 -11.18 8.66
C SER A 29 -10.70 -10.77 10.13
N TRP A 30 -9.89 -11.50 10.89
CA TRP A 30 -9.50 -11.13 12.26
C TRP A 30 -8.37 -10.09 12.28
N LEU A 31 -7.59 -10.00 11.20
CA LEU A 31 -6.47 -9.07 11.09
C LEU A 31 -6.99 -7.67 10.79
N PHE A 32 -7.96 -7.55 9.87
CA PHE A 32 -8.60 -6.27 9.50
C PHE A 32 -10.03 -6.54 9.02
N LYS A 33 -10.95 -5.57 9.09
CA LYS A 33 -12.27 -5.66 8.44
C LYS A 33 -12.36 -4.81 7.18
N TYR A 34 -13.31 -5.16 6.32
CA TYR A 34 -13.59 -4.42 5.09
C TYR A 34 -13.93 -2.95 5.38
N GLY A 35 -13.22 -2.03 4.72
CA GLY A 35 -13.46 -0.59 4.86
C GLY A 35 -12.94 0.04 6.15
N GLU A 36 -12.17 -0.69 6.96
CA GLU A 36 -11.53 -0.13 8.13
C GLU A 36 -10.39 0.84 7.77
N LEU A 37 -10.29 1.90 8.56
CA LEU A 37 -9.37 3.00 8.33
C LEU A 37 -7.88 2.63 8.56
N PRO A 38 -7.51 1.79 9.57
CA PRO A 38 -6.12 1.38 9.80
C PRO A 38 -5.41 0.73 8.61
N PRO A 39 -5.97 -0.27 7.90
CA PRO A 39 -5.30 -0.85 6.75
C PRO A 39 -5.14 0.16 5.59
N ILE A 40 -6.12 1.03 5.38
CA ILE A 40 -6.03 2.10 4.36
C ILE A 40 -4.86 3.04 4.67
N LEU A 41 -4.69 3.42 5.94
CA LEU A 41 -3.54 4.24 6.38
C LEU A 41 -2.21 3.53 6.17
N LEU A 42 -2.13 2.22 6.41
CA LEU A 42 -0.92 1.43 6.13
C LEU A 42 -0.58 1.43 4.63
N GLY A 43 -1.58 1.23 3.77
CA GLY A 43 -1.40 1.32 2.32
C GLY A 43 -0.88 2.68 1.88
N ALA A 44 -1.46 3.76 2.41
CA ALA A 44 -1.03 5.13 2.14
C ALA A 44 0.39 5.42 2.65
N ALA A 45 0.75 4.94 3.85
CA ALA A 45 2.07 5.10 4.44
C ALA A 45 3.18 4.43 3.61
N VAL A 46 2.86 3.42 2.79
CA VAL A 46 3.80 2.77 1.87
C VAL A 46 3.81 3.44 0.49
N LEU A 47 2.64 3.78 -0.04
CA LEU A 47 2.49 4.42 -1.36
C LEU A 47 3.08 5.83 -1.41
N LEU A 48 2.82 6.66 -0.39
CA LEU A 48 3.23 8.07 -0.38
C LEU A 48 4.76 8.24 -0.43
N PRO A 49 5.57 7.55 0.40
CA PRO A 49 7.03 7.60 0.27
C PRO A 49 7.52 7.10 -1.09
N GLY A 50 6.91 6.04 -1.64
CA GLY A 50 7.25 5.53 -2.96
C GLY A 50 7.05 6.57 -4.07
N LEU A 51 5.90 7.25 -4.05
CA LEU A 51 5.56 8.34 -4.97
C LEU A 51 6.49 9.55 -4.82
N ILE A 52 6.78 9.97 -3.58
CA ILE A 52 7.71 11.07 -3.30
C ILE A 52 9.11 10.73 -3.83
N LEU A 53 9.60 9.51 -3.56
CA LEU A 53 10.92 9.08 -3.98
C LEU A 53 11.04 8.95 -5.50
N TYR A 54 9.98 8.48 -6.16
CA TYR A 54 9.89 8.40 -7.62
C TYR A 54 9.89 9.81 -8.25
N ASN A 55 9.05 10.73 -7.75
CA ASN A 55 8.90 12.07 -8.32
C ASN A 55 10.11 12.97 -8.05
N LYS A 56 10.81 12.79 -6.93
CA LYS A 56 12.04 13.54 -6.61
C LYS A 56 13.24 13.13 -7.47
N ASN A 57 13.20 11.93 -8.08
CA ASN A 57 14.24 11.42 -8.98
C ASN A 57 13.71 11.29 -10.43
N ARG A 58 12.75 12.14 -10.81
CA ARG A 58 12.12 12.07 -12.15
C ARG A 58 13.12 12.39 -13.24
#